data_AF-A0A520YNP6-F1
#
_entry.id   AF-A0A520YNP6-F1
#
_cell.length_a   1.000
_cell.length_b   1.000
_cell.length_c   1.000
_cell.angle_alpha   90.00
_cell.angle_beta   90.00
_cell.angle_gamma   90.00
#
_symmetry.space_group_name_H-M   'P 1'
#
loop_
_entity.id
_entity.type
_entity.pdbx_description
1 polymer ?
#
loop_
_entity_poly.entity_id
_entity_poly.type
_entity_poly.pdbx_seq_one_letter_code
_entity_poly.pdbx_strand_id
1 'polypeptide(L)'
;MVESIQAASRWADGLCGFSFGPSAAEMDLQFEAARRAWDERGRPTPWLGTGFWYAIGPNAREQLDAYLDRYLNFMAPVARENVKQICVATSPRALKDAVQQAKDSGADDVLLVPTTADPDDVHRVTDILG
;
A
#
# COMPACT_ATOMS: atom_id res chain seq x y z
N MET A 1 -4.55 -3.38 14.34
CA MET A 1 -3.30 -2.96 13.66
C MET A 1 -2.17 -2.76 14.67
N VAL A 2 -2.24 -1.77 15.57
CA VAL A 2 -1.17 -1.48 16.55
C VAL A 2 -0.78 -2.68 17.42
N GLU A 3 -1.75 -3.41 17.97
CA GLU A 3 -1.47 -4.61 18.79
C GLU A 3 -0.71 -5.70 18.02
N SER A 4 -1.06 -5.92 16.76
CA SER A 4 -0.38 -6.89 15.89
C SER A 4 1.05 -6.47 15.59
N ILE A 5 1.30 -5.17 15.39
CA ILE A 5 2.64 -4.60 15.20
C ILE A 5 3.48 -4.79 16.48
N GLN A 6 2.90 -4.50 17.65
CA GLN A 6 3.57 -4.72 18.94
C GLN A 6 3.88 -6.19 19.23
N ALA A 7 3.04 -7.11 18.78
CA ALA A 7 3.31 -8.53 18.89
C ALA A 7 4.47 -8.93 17.97
N ALA A 8 4.42 -8.51 16.70
CA ALA A 8 5.44 -8.81 15.69
C ALA A 8 6.82 -8.24 16.03
N SER A 9 6.88 -7.08 16.71
CA SER A 9 8.15 -6.43 17.09
C SER A 9 9.05 -7.26 17.99
N ARG A 10 8.52 -8.34 18.59
CA ARG A 10 9.32 -9.30 19.34
C ARG A 10 10.27 -10.11 18.47
N TRP A 11 9.96 -10.30 17.18
CA TRP A 11 10.70 -11.22 16.31
C TRP A 11 11.04 -10.62 14.95
N ALA A 12 10.14 -9.88 14.32
CA ALA A 12 10.36 -9.32 12.99
C ALA A 12 11.46 -8.25 12.97
N ASP A 13 12.04 -8.02 11.78
CA ASP A 13 13.03 -6.95 11.54
C ASP A 13 12.39 -5.69 10.95
N GLY A 14 11.10 -5.72 10.67
CA GLY A 14 10.37 -4.60 10.10
C GLY A 14 8.87 -4.83 9.99
N LEU A 15 8.20 -3.85 9.38
CA LEU A 15 6.79 -3.89 9.03
C LEU A 15 6.65 -3.96 7.51
N CYS A 16 5.92 -4.96 7.01
CA CYS A 16 5.35 -4.94 5.67
C CYS A 16 3.87 -4.56 5.78
N GLY A 17 3.56 -3.28 5.58
CA GLY A 17 2.22 -2.72 5.66
C GLY A 17 1.47 -2.75 4.31
N PHE A 18 0.25 -2.22 4.34
CA PHE A 18 -0.55 -1.98 3.14
C PHE A 18 -1.45 -0.76 3.37
N SER A 19 -1.56 0.12 2.36
CA SER A 19 -2.43 1.29 2.37
C SER A 19 -3.43 1.17 1.24
N PHE A 20 -4.72 1.22 1.56
CA PHE A 20 -5.77 1.17 0.54
C PHE A 20 -5.88 2.52 -0.19
N GLY A 21 -5.68 3.61 0.56
CA GLY A 21 -5.78 5.00 0.13
C GLY A 21 -4.59 5.58 -0.64
N PRO A 22 -3.53 4.81 -0.86
CA PRO A 22 -2.14 5.25 -0.64
C PRO A 22 -1.99 6.68 -0.06
N SER A 23 -2.31 6.84 1.23
CA SER A 23 -2.27 8.14 1.91
C SER A 23 -1.20 8.20 2.99
N ALA A 24 -0.56 9.37 3.12
CA ALA A 24 0.43 9.62 4.18
C ALA A 24 -0.15 9.31 5.58
N ALA A 25 -1.38 9.72 5.87
CA ALA A 25 -2.01 9.47 7.17
C ALA A 25 -2.11 7.98 7.53
N GLU A 26 -2.46 7.10 6.57
CA GLU A 26 -2.49 5.65 6.79
C GLU A 26 -1.10 5.07 7.04
N MET A 27 -0.11 5.56 6.31
CA MET A 27 1.27 5.07 6.38
C MET A 27 1.97 5.56 7.65
N ASP A 28 1.85 6.84 7.98
CA ASP A 28 2.41 7.45 9.19
C ASP A 28 1.89 6.74 10.44
N LEU A 29 0.59 6.46 10.52
CA LEU A 29 0.00 5.72 11.63
C LEU A 29 0.65 4.34 11.82
N GLN A 30 0.90 3.63 10.73
CA GLN A 30 1.52 2.30 10.72
C GLN A 30 3.00 2.37 11.09
N PHE A 31 3.74 3.29 10.47
CA PHE A 31 5.17 3.46 10.62
C PHE A 31 5.54 3.98 12.00
N GLU A 32 4.80 4.94 12.55
CA GLU A 32 4.99 5.38 13.93
C GLU A 32 4.73 4.26 14.92
N ALA A 33 3.68 3.45 14.71
CA ALA A 33 3.41 2.30 15.56
C ALA A 33 4.56 1.29 15.53
N ALA A 34 5.15 1.02 14.36
CA ALA A 34 6.31 0.14 14.22
C ALA A 34 7.55 0.72 14.89
N ARG A 35 7.89 2.00 14.62
CA ARG A 35 9.04 2.67 15.24
C ARG A 35 8.95 2.63 16.77
N ARG A 36 7.79 2.98 17.34
CA ARG A 36 7.55 2.88 18.79
C ARG A 36 7.71 1.46 19.32
N ALA A 37 7.10 0.47 18.66
CA ALA A 37 7.10 -0.91 19.13
C ALA A 37 8.50 -1.57 19.14
N TRP A 38 9.39 -1.17 18.22
CA TRP A 38 10.79 -1.61 18.20
C TRP A 38 11.64 -0.86 19.23
N ASP A 39 11.47 0.47 19.34
CA ASP A 39 12.18 1.32 20.30
C ASP A 39 11.92 0.88 21.75
N GLU A 40 10.65 0.63 22.12
CA GLU A 40 10.26 0.13 23.44
C GLU A 40 10.93 -1.21 23.82
N ARG A 41 11.45 -1.95 22.84
CA ARG A 41 12.14 -3.24 23.05
C ARG A 41 13.66 -3.13 22.91
N GLY A 42 14.19 -1.92 22.71
CA GLY A 42 15.62 -1.69 22.45
C GLY A 42 16.11 -2.40 21.19
N ARG A 43 15.24 -2.60 20.19
CA ARG A 43 15.61 -3.19 18.90
C ARG A 43 16.16 -2.13 17.94
N PRO A 44 16.96 -2.51 16.93
CA PRO A 44 17.35 -1.61 15.85
C PRO A 44 16.14 -0.99 15.15
N THR A 45 16.34 0.11 14.43
CA THR A 45 15.28 0.74 13.61
C THR A 45 14.65 -0.30 12.66
N PRO A 46 13.32 -0.47 12.67
CA PRO A 46 12.67 -1.44 11.80
C PRO A 46 12.74 -0.99 10.33
N TRP A 47 12.83 -1.97 9.42
CA TRP A 47 12.51 -1.74 8.01
C TRP A 47 11.01 -1.46 7.84
N LEU A 48 10.63 -0.52 6.98
CA LEU A 48 9.27 -0.07 6.77
C LEU A 48 8.87 -0.17 5.31
N GLY A 49 8.23 -1.29 4.96
CA GLY A 49 7.57 -1.46 3.68
C GLY A 49 6.10 -1.09 3.73
N THR A 50 5.58 -0.59 2.62
CA THR A 50 4.13 -0.45 2.38
C THR A 50 3.77 -0.96 0.99
N GLY A 51 2.49 -1.00 0.67
CA GLY A 51 2.01 -1.38 -0.66
C GLY A 51 0.60 -0.88 -0.90
N PHE A 52 0.22 -0.83 -2.17
CA PHE A 52 -1.12 -0.42 -2.59
C PHE A 52 -1.45 -1.02 -3.97
N TRP A 53 -2.75 -1.15 -4.24
CA TRP A 53 -3.22 -1.54 -5.57
C TRP A 53 -3.08 -0.39 -6.56
N TYR A 54 -2.72 -0.72 -7.80
CA TYR A 54 -2.73 0.23 -8.89
C TYR A 54 -3.33 -0.38 -10.16
N ALA A 55 -3.72 0.51 -11.06
CA ALA A 55 -4.07 0.19 -12.44
C ALA A 55 -3.64 1.35 -13.34
N ILE A 56 -3.16 1.05 -14.54
CA ILE A 56 -2.76 2.05 -15.53
C ILE A 56 -3.34 1.69 -16.90
N GLY A 57 -3.55 2.71 -17.74
CA GLY A 57 -4.16 2.56 -19.06
C GLY A 57 -5.62 3.03 -19.12
N PRO A 58 -6.28 2.88 -20.29
CA PRO A 58 -7.56 3.52 -20.57
C PRO A 58 -8.71 3.06 -19.66
N ASN A 59 -8.65 1.83 -19.14
CA ASN A 59 -9.70 1.24 -18.30
C ASN A 59 -9.27 1.08 -16.84
N ALA A 60 -8.28 1.86 -16.38
CA ALA A 60 -7.64 1.66 -15.07
C ALA A 60 -8.64 1.60 -13.89
N ARG A 61 -9.61 2.51 -13.84
CA ARG A 61 -10.64 2.51 -12.79
C ARG A 61 -11.52 1.27 -12.83
N GLU A 62 -12.03 0.91 -14.01
CA GLU A 62 -12.88 -0.28 -14.19
C GLU A 62 -12.12 -1.57 -13.85
N GLN A 63 -10.86 -1.69 -14.28
CA GLN A 63 -9.99 -2.82 -13.96
C GLN A 63 -9.79 -2.95 -12.44
N LEU A 64 -9.44 -1.85 -11.77
CA LEU A 64 -9.25 -1.82 -10.33
C LEU A 64 -10.55 -2.18 -9.59
N ASP A 65 -11.69 -1.65 -10.03
CA ASP A 65 -13.00 -1.98 -9.46
C ASP A 65 -13.34 -3.46 -9.60
N ALA A 66 -13.20 -4.03 -10.80
CA ALA A 66 -13.46 -5.43 -11.05
C ALA A 66 -12.52 -6.34 -10.23
N TYR A 67 -11.26 -5.94 -10.09
CA TYR A 67 -10.30 -6.64 -9.24
C TYR A 67 -10.75 -6.61 -7.77
N LEU A 68 -11.10 -5.44 -7.24
CA LEU A 68 -11.50 -5.27 -5.84
C LEU A 68 -12.84 -5.96 -5.55
N ASP A 69 -13.78 -5.99 -6.50
CA ASP A 69 -15.04 -6.71 -6.37
C ASP A 69 -14.84 -8.21 -6.15
N ARG A 70 -13.85 -8.78 -6.85
CA ARG A 70 -13.44 -10.19 -6.69
C ARG A 70 -12.60 -10.40 -5.44
N TYR A 71 -11.56 -9.59 -5.23
CA TYR A 71 -10.57 -9.78 -4.16
C TYR A 71 -11.18 -9.55 -2.76
N LEU A 72 -12.03 -8.54 -2.63
CA LEU A 72 -12.69 -8.17 -1.37
C LEU A 72 -14.10 -8.79 -1.25
N ASN A 73 -14.37 -9.90 -1.93
CA ASN A 73 -15.68 -10.52 -1.95
C ASN A 73 -16.18 -10.99 -0.55
N PHE A 74 -15.25 -11.14 0.39
CA PHE A 74 -15.49 -11.46 1.79
C PHE A 74 -16.03 -10.29 2.62
N MET A 75 -15.85 -9.04 2.15
CA MET A 75 -16.35 -7.84 2.82
C MET A 75 -17.83 -7.62 2.52
N ALA A 76 -18.55 -7.02 3.49
CA ALA A 76 -19.90 -6.53 3.27
C ALA A 76 -19.94 -5.53 2.09
N PRO A 77 -21.01 -5.53 1.26
CA PRO A 77 -21.06 -4.73 0.04
C PRO A 77 -20.74 -3.24 0.24
N VAL A 78 -21.32 -2.61 1.26
CA VAL A 78 -21.08 -1.19 1.57
C VAL A 78 -19.62 -0.93 1.95
N ALA A 79 -19.00 -1.81 2.72
CA ALA A 79 -17.60 -1.67 3.10
C ALA A 79 -16.67 -1.84 1.90
N ARG A 80 -16.99 -2.78 1.00
CA ARG A 80 -16.25 -2.96 -0.26
C ARG A 80 -16.32 -1.73 -1.15
N GLU A 81 -17.51 -1.15 -1.29
CA GLU A 81 -17.69 0.07 -2.08
C GLU A 81 -16.87 1.23 -1.49
N ASN A 82 -16.87 1.40 -0.17
CA ASN A 82 -16.03 2.41 0.49
C ASN A 82 -14.53 2.20 0.22
N VAL A 83 -14.04 0.95 0.21
CA VAL A 83 -12.63 0.67 -0.13
C VAL A 83 -12.33 1.04 -1.58
N LYS A 84 -13.22 0.73 -2.53
CA LYS A 84 -13.03 1.08 -3.95
C LYS A 84 -12.83 2.58 -4.17
N GLN A 85 -13.55 3.41 -3.41
CA GLN A 85 -13.48 4.87 -3.49
C GLN A 85 -12.13 5.44 -3.03
N ILE A 86 -11.46 4.79 -2.07
CA ILE A 86 -10.15 5.27 -1.56
C ILE A 86 -8.97 4.73 -2.39
N CYS A 87 -9.14 3.67 -3.17
CA CYS A 87 -8.07 3.16 -4.03
C CYS A 87 -7.90 4.06 -5.26
N VAL A 88 -6.96 5.02 -5.18
CA VAL A 88 -6.84 6.12 -6.15
C VAL A 88 -5.72 5.99 -7.19
N ALA A 89 -4.81 5.02 -7.08
CA ALA A 89 -3.67 4.86 -8.01
C ALA A 89 -4.09 4.29 -9.38
N THR A 90 -4.91 5.05 -10.11
CA THR A 90 -5.56 4.68 -11.39
C THR A 90 -5.07 5.50 -12.58
N SER A 91 -3.95 6.21 -12.44
CA SER A 91 -3.30 6.98 -13.51
C SER A 91 -1.80 7.08 -13.27
N PRO A 92 -0.98 7.37 -14.30
CA PRO A 92 0.46 7.57 -14.14
C PRO A 92 0.82 8.63 -13.08
N ARG A 93 0.07 9.74 -13.04
CA ARG A 93 0.26 10.79 -12.05
C ARG A 93 -0.10 10.31 -10.64
N ALA A 94 -1.28 9.69 -10.48
CA ALA A 94 -1.70 9.19 -9.17
C ALA A 94 -0.75 8.10 -8.63
N LEU A 95 -0.20 7.26 -9.50
CA LEU A 95 0.84 6.29 -9.14
C LEU A 95 2.11 6.98 -8.63
N LYS A 96 2.61 8.00 -9.34
CA LYS A 96 3.75 8.81 -8.89
C LYS A 96 3.48 9.46 -7.54
N ASP A 97 2.33 10.10 -7.40
CA ASP A 97 1.93 10.81 -6.18
C ASP A 97 1.82 9.83 -5.00
N ALA A 98 1.32 8.60 -5.23
CA ALA A 98 1.26 7.54 -4.21
C ALA A 98 2.65 7.04 -3.77
N VAL A 99 3.56 6.81 -4.72
CA VAL A 99 4.95 6.42 -4.41
C VAL A 99 5.67 7.54 -3.66
N GLN A 100 5.47 8.80 -4.07
CA GLN A 100 6.07 9.95 -3.41
C GLN A 100 5.55 10.10 -1.97
N GLN A 101 4.24 9.94 -1.74
CA GLN A 101 3.68 9.93 -0.39
C GLN A 101 4.30 8.85 0.49
N ALA A 102 4.46 7.62 -0.02
CA ALA A 102 5.11 6.55 0.74
C ALA A 102 6.56 6.90 1.10
N LYS A 103 7.31 7.47 0.15
CA LYS A 103 8.67 7.95 0.39
C LYS A 103 8.72 9.07 1.44
N ASP A 104 7.80 10.03 1.37
CA ASP A 104 7.73 11.16 2.29
C ASP A 104 7.34 10.72 3.71
N SER A 105 6.49 9.69 3.85
CA SER A 105 6.21 9.00 5.12
C SER A 105 7.39 8.20 5.66
N GLY A 106 8.46 8.01 4.87
CA GLY A 106 9.68 7.31 5.27
C GLY A 106 9.61 5.80 5.07
N ALA A 107 8.90 5.32 4.05
CA ALA A 107 8.98 3.94 3.60
C ALA A 107 10.37 3.64 3.03
N ASP A 108 10.94 2.50 3.41
CA ASP A 108 12.15 1.95 2.80
C ASP A 108 11.84 1.34 1.43
N ASP A 109 10.68 0.68 1.30
CA ASP A 109 10.23 0.03 0.06
C ASP A 109 8.71 0.19 -0.16
N VAL A 110 8.32 0.16 -1.43
CA VAL A 110 6.91 0.16 -1.86
C VAL A 110 6.63 -1.05 -2.74
N LEU A 111 5.73 -1.93 -2.30
CA LEU A 111 5.20 -3.02 -3.08
C LEU A 111 4.03 -2.52 -3.95
N LEU A 112 4.29 -2.34 -5.24
CA LEU A 112 3.27 -2.02 -6.22
C LEU A 112 2.48 -3.27 -6.58
N VAL A 113 1.17 -3.29 -6.28
CA VAL A 113 0.31 -4.45 -6.53
C VAL A 113 -0.53 -4.22 -7.79
N PRO A 114 -0.18 -4.85 -8.93
CA PRO A 114 -0.95 -4.71 -10.15
C PRO A 114 -2.32 -5.36 -10.00
N THR A 115 -3.31 -4.80 -10.69
CA THR A 115 -4.66 -5.38 -10.79
C THR A 115 -4.94 -6.02 -12.15
N THR A 116 -3.88 -6.18 -12.96
CA THR A 116 -3.88 -6.87 -14.24
C THR A 116 -3.04 -8.14 -14.17
N ALA A 117 -3.27 -9.06 -15.10
CA ALA A 117 -2.41 -10.22 -15.34
C ALA A 117 -1.43 -10.00 -16.51
N ASP A 118 -1.44 -8.81 -17.11
CA ASP A 118 -0.57 -8.42 -18.21
C ASP A 118 0.87 -8.23 -17.71
N PRO A 119 1.83 -9.07 -18.13
CA PRO A 119 3.21 -8.97 -17.67
C PRO A 119 3.91 -7.69 -18.14
N ASP A 120 3.44 -7.07 -19.24
CA ASP A 120 4.04 -5.84 -19.77
C ASP A 120 3.65 -4.60 -18.94
N ASP A 121 2.79 -4.76 -17.91
CA ASP A 121 2.46 -3.69 -16.97
C ASP A 121 3.69 -3.22 -16.19
N VAL A 122 4.65 -4.13 -15.91
CA VAL A 122 5.91 -3.78 -15.23
C VAL A 122 6.72 -2.77 -16.03
N HIS A 123 6.79 -2.93 -17.35
CA HIS A 123 7.53 -2.03 -18.22
C HIS A 123 6.89 -0.64 -18.27
N ARG A 124 5.55 -0.59 -18.32
CA ARG A 124 4.80 0.68 -18.26
C ARG A 124 5.01 1.39 -16.93
N VAL A 125 5.07 0.65 -15.82
CA VAL A 125 5.38 1.23 -14.51
C VAL A 125 6.81 1.76 -14.45
N THR A 126 7.78 1.04 -14.99
CA THR A 126 9.16 1.54 -15.12
C THR A 126 9.22 2.84 -15.92
N ASP A 127 8.55 2.92 -17.08
CA ASP A 127 8.51 4.15 -17.88
C ASP A 127 7.89 5.34 -17.13
N ILE A 128 6.97 5.06 -16.20
CA ILE A 128 6.34 6.07 -15.37
C ILE A 128 7.31 6.50 -14.26
N LEU A 129 7.86 5.58 -13.48
CA LEU A 129 8.59 5.88 -12.24
C LEU A 129 10.08 6.22 -12.46
N GLY A 130 10.68 5.81 -13.57
CA GLY A 130 12.11 5.96 -13.87
C GLY A 130 12.95 4.84 -13.25
#